data_AF-A0A158KC19-F1
#
_entry.id   AF-A0A158KC19-F1
#
_cell.length_a   1.000
_cell.length_b   1.000
_cell.length_c   1.000
_cell.angle_alpha   90.00
_cell.angle_beta   90.00
_cell.angle_gamma   90.00
#
_symmetry.space_group_name_H-M   'P 1'
#
loop_
_entity.id
_entity.type
_entity.pdbx_description
1 polymer ?
#
loop_
_entity_poly.entity_id
_entity_poly.type
_entity_poly.pdbx_seq_one_letter_code
_entity_poly.pdbx_strand_id
1 'polypeptide(L)'
;MSVKVLPTSKAMSDLSAIAAHVKKYNDAAIARKVVNALLDEAERLGQDHFHRIGEELDGYDGPPAREVHRWVCLAGRYELHYEVLPAYADEPIAIAILRVWDTRQDR
;
A
#
# COMPACT_ATOMS: atom_id res chain seq x y z
N MET A 1 -18.85 -6.09 -0.40
CA MET A 1 -18.19 -6.68 0.77
C MET A 1 -16.86 -5.95 0.99
N SER A 2 -16.28 -6.04 2.18
CA SER A 2 -14.98 -5.40 2.48
C SER A 2 -14.15 -6.36 3.30
N VAL A 3 -12.88 -6.49 2.95
CA VAL A 3 -11.92 -7.37 3.61
C VAL A 3 -10.99 -6.54 4.49
N LYS A 4 -10.33 -7.21 5.44
CA LYS A 4 -9.42 -6.52 6.36
C LYS A 4 -8.18 -6.02 5.62
N VAL A 5 -7.76 -4.79 5.92
CA VAL A 5 -6.48 -4.25 5.45
C VAL A 5 -5.47 -4.30 6.59
N LEU A 6 -4.31 -4.88 6.34
CA LEU A 6 -3.30 -5.21 7.35
C LEU A 6 -1.96 -4.56 6.99
N PRO A 7 -1.66 -3.36 7.52
CA PRO A 7 -0.34 -2.77 7.35
C PRO A 7 0.72 -3.58 8.08
N THR A 8 1.77 -3.99 7.36
CA THR A 8 2.93 -4.62 7.98
C THR A 8 3.75 -3.61 8.79
N SER A 9 4.60 -4.09 9.69
CA SER A 9 5.55 -3.24 10.41
C SER A 9 6.46 -2.45 9.47
N LYS A 10 6.82 -3.01 8.31
CA LYS A 10 7.61 -2.32 7.30
C LYS A 10 6.83 -1.18 6.63
N ALA A 11 5.58 -1.41 6.25
CA ALA A 11 4.71 -0.35 5.73
C ALA A 11 4.52 0.79 6.74
N MET A 12 4.32 0.46 8.03
CA MET A 12 4.21 1.48 9.09
C MET A 12 5.50 2.29 9.28
N SER A 13 6.66 1.63 9.19
CA SER A 13 7.96 2.29 9.18
C SER A 13 8.13 3.22 7.97
N ASP A 14 7.70 2.78 6.78
CA ASP A 14 7.77 3.60 5.57
C ASP A 14 6.86 4.85 5.68
N LEU A 15 5.62 4.70 6.17
CA LEU A 15 4.71 5.82 6.44
C LEU A 15 5.32 6.84 7.41
N SER A 16 6.03 6.36 8.44
CA SER A 16 6.72 7.22 9.41
C SER A 16 7.85 8.02 8.75
N ALA A 17 8.62 7.38 7.86
CA ALA A 17 9.67 8.04 7.10
C ALA A 17 9.11 9.09 6.13
N ILE A 18 8.01 8.80 5.43
CA ILE A 18 7.28 9.74 4.58
C ILE A 18 6.81 10.94 5.40
N ALA A 19 6.18 10.71 6.56
CA ALA A 19 5.71 11.78 7.44
C ALA A 19 6.85 12.70 7.88
N ALA A 20 7.99 12.13 8.27
CA ALA A 20 9.18 12.89 8.67
C ALA A 20 9.74 13.72 7.51
N HIS A 21 9.81 13.15 6.31
CA HIS A 21 10.26 13.85 5.12
C HIS A 21 9.31 15.00 4.73
N VAL A 22 8.01 14.74 4.66
CA VAL A 22 7.01 15.76 4.34
C VAL A 22 7.05 16.89 5.36
N LYS A 23 7.13 16.57 6.65
CA LYS A 23 7.25 17.56 7.74
C LYS A 23 8.50 18.41 7.61
N LYS A 24 9.64 17.85 7.18
CA LYS A 24 10.90 18.58 7.03
C LYS A 24 10.79 19.73 6.02
N TYR A 25 10.03 19.55 4.95
CA TYR A 25 9.88 20.54 3.86
C TYR A 25 8.54 21.27 3.87
N ASN A 26 7.65 20.94 4.82
CA ASN A 26 6.34 21.55 5.00
C ASN A 26 6.08 21.73 6.51
N ASP A 27 4.92 21.27 7.00
CA ASP A 27 4.56 21.26 8.41
C ASP A 27 3.98 19.90 8.83
N ALA A 28 3.71 19.77 10.13
CA ALA A 28 3.16 18.55 10.71
C ALA A 28 1.70 18.27 10.28
N ALA A 29 0.93 19.31 9.92
CA ALA A 29 -0.45 19.15 9.48
C ALA A 29 -0.52 18.55 8.07
N ILE A 30 0.33 19.01 7.16
CA ILE A 30 0.48 18.46 5.81
C ILE A 30 1.00 17.03 5.88
N ALA A 31 2.01 16.76 6.72
CA ALA A 31 2.51 15.39 6.92
C ALA A 31 1.39 14.42 7.38
N ARG A 32 0.56 14.84 8.33
CA ARG A 32 -0.59 14.05 8.79
C ARG A 32 -1.62 13.83 7.68
N LYS A 33 -1.94 14.86 6.89
CA LYS A 33 -2.87 14.75 5.77
C LYS A 33 -2.39 13.72 4.73
N VAL A 34 -1.09 13.74 4.40
CA VAL A 34 -0.50 12.78 3.45
C VAL A 34 -0.59 11.35 4.00
N VAL A 35 -0.21 11.13 5.26
CA VAL A 35 -0.28 9.79 5.87
C VAL A 35 -1.72 9.28 5.92
N ASN A 36 -2.67 10.11 6.33
CA ASN A 36 -4.08 9.73 6.34
C ASN A 36 -4.58 9.38 4.94
N ALA A 37 -4.24 10.17 3.92
CA ALA A 37 -4.62 9.87 2.54
C ALA A 37 -4.01 8.54 2.04
N LEU A 38 -2.80 8.19 2.46
CA LEU A 38 -2.19 6.89 2.15
C LEU A 38 -2.89 5.73 2.85
N LEU A 39 -3.31 5.93 4.11
CA LEU A 39 -4.12 4.96 4.84
C LEU A 39 -5.51 4.80 4.22
N ASP A 40 -6.13 5.89 3.75
CA ASP A 40 -7.42 5.86 3.05
C ASP A 40 -7.30 5.09 1.72
N GLU A 41 -6.20 5.29 0.97
CA GLU A 41 -5.91 4.50 -0.24
C GLU A 41 -5.70 3.01 0.10
N ALA A 42 -5.03 2.69 1.21
CA ALA A 42 -4.87 1.31 1.67
C ALA A 42 -6.21 0.68 2.06
N GLU A 43 -7.05 1.39 2.83
CA GLU A 43 -8.39 0.97 3.22
C GLU A 43 -9.26 0.70 1.98
N ARG A 44 -9.14 1.55 0.95
CA ARG A 44 -9.85 1.38 -0.32
C ARG A 44 -9.53 0.06 -1.01
N LEU A 45 -8.29 -0.44 -0.91
CA LEU A 45 -7.92 -1.74 -1.45
C LEU A 45 -8.72 -2.89 -0.83
N GLY A 46 -9.27 -2.75 0.38
CA GLY A 46 -10.09 -3.77 1.02
C GLY A 46 -11.51 -3.91 0.45
N GLN A 47 -11.95 -3.00 -0.42
CA GLN A 47 -13.29 -3.01 -0.99
C GLN A 47 -13.35 -3.90 -2.24
N ASP A 48 -14.45 -4.64 -2.46
CA ASP A 48 -14.58 -5.70 -3.49
C ASP A 48 -14.04 -5.38 -4.88
N HIS A 49 -14.19 -4.15 -5.37
CA HIS A 49 -13.76 -3.78 -6.73
C HIS A 49 -12.31 -3.31 -6.81
N PHE A 50 -11.60 -3.26 -5.68
CA PHE A 50 -10.29 -2.64 -5.55
C PHE A 50 -9.19 -3.61 -5.09
N HIS A 51 -9.53 -4.86 -4.75
CA HIS A 51 -8.54 -5.84 -4.28
C HIS A 51 -7.38 -6.02 -5.26
N ARG A 52 -7.63 -5.93 -6.57
CA ARG A 52 -6.62 -6.16 -7.64
C ARG A 52 -6.49 -4.97 -8.60
N ILE A 53 -6.74 -3.74 -8.12
CA ILE A 53 -6.63 -2.54 -8.96
C ILE A 53 -5.19 -2.21 -9.35
N GLY A 54 -4.21 -2.65 -8.55
CA GLY A 54 -2.79 -2.49 -8.82
C GLY A 54 -2.28 -3.45 -9.89
N GLU A 55 -1.15 -3.07 -10.51
CA GLU A 55 -0.41 -3.94 -11.41
C GLU A 55 0.20 -5.10 -10.61
N GLU A 56 -0.03 -6.33 -11.06
CA GLU A 56 0.60 -7.51 -10.48
C GLU A 56 2.11 -7.49 -10.70
N LEU A 57 2.87 -7.89 -9.68
CA LEU A 57 4.33 -7.90 -9.70
C LEU A 57 4.85 -9.33 -9.89
N ASP A 58 5.74 -9.50 -10.86
CA ASP A 58 6.44 -10.76 -11.09
C ASP A 58 7.44 -11.09 -9.98
N GLY A 59 7.83 -12.37 -9.90
CA GLY A 59 8.90 -12.85 -9.00
C GLY A 59 8.41 -13.35 -7.64
N TYR A 60 7.09 -13.44 -7.47
CA TYR A 60 6.44 -13.93 -6.25
C TYR A 60 5.78 -15.31 -6.41
N ASP A 61 6.00 -15.99 -7.54
CA ASP A 61 5.40 -17.29 -7.89
C ASP A 61 6.06 -18.50 -7.20
N GLY A 62 7.19 -18.28 -6.52
CA GLY A 62 7.92 -19.36 -5.82
C GLY A 62 7.12 -19.91 -4.64
N PRO A 63 7.28 -21.20 -4.26
CA PRO A 63 6.48 -21.78 -3.18
C PRO A 63 6.83 -21.21 -1.79
N PRO A 64 5.85 -20.70 -1.01
CA PRO A 64 4.43 -20.55 -1.37
C PRO A 64 4.21 -19.33 -2.28
N ALA A 65 3.40 -19.51 -3.33
CA ALA A 65 3.09 -18.45 -4.28
C ALA A 65 2.37 -17.29 -3.56
N ARG A 66 2.70 -16.06 -3.96
CA ARG A 66 2.13 -14.84 -3.39
C ARG A 66 1.61 -13.97 -4.52
N GLU A 67 0.40 -13.43 -4.33
CA GLU A 67 -0.23 -12.51 -5.27
C GLU A 67 0.07 -11.07 -4.81
N VAL A 68 1.13 -10.47 -5.36
CA VAL A 68 1.60 -9.15 -4.95
C VAL A 68 1.33 -8.15 -6.06
N HIS A 69 0.77 -7.00 -5.70
CA HIS A 69 0.45 -5.91 -6.60
C HIS A 69 1.10 -4.60 -6.18
N ARG A 70 1.26 -3.70 -7.15
CA ARG A 70 1.67 -2.30 -6.99
C ARG A 70 0.52 -1.39 -7.39
N TRP A 71 0.02 -0.61 -6.43
CA TRP A 71 -0.95 0.46 -6.68
C TRP A 71 -0.29 1.82 -6.59
N VAL A 72 -0.22 2.53 -7.71
CA VAL A 72 0.27 3.91 -7.79
C VAL A 72 -0.90 4.86 -7.52
N CYS A 73 -0.78 5.68 -6.47
CA CYS A 73 -1.89 6.47 -5.93
C CYS A 73 -1.54 7.95 -5.72
N LEU A 74 -2.52 8.73 -5.28
CA LEU A 74 -2.39 10.16 -4.96
C LEU A 74 -1.72 10.99 -6.09
N ALA A 75 -2.26 10.83 -7.30
CA ALA A 75 -1.77 11.45 -8.54
C ALA A 75 -0.34 11.04 -8.91
N GLY A 76 0.01 9.77 -8.71
CA GLY A 76 1.29 9.21 -9.14
C GLY A 76 2.46 9.48 -8.20
N ARG A 77 2.21 10.06 -7.01
CA ARG A 77 3.27 10.46 -6.09
C ARG A 77 3.73 9.35 -5.17
N TYR A 78 2.85 8.41 -4.88
CA TYR A 78 3.13 7.32 -3.97
C TYR A 78 2.71 5.99 -4.56
N GLU A 79 3.28 4.92 -4.05
CA GLU A 79 2.89 3.57 -4.40
C GLU A 79 2.75 2.69 -3.16
N LEU A 80 1.72 1.84 -3.18
CA LEU A 80 1.46 0.81 -2.20
C LEU A 80 1.80 -0.54 -2.83
N HIS A 81 2.72 -1.28 -2.20
CA HIS A 81 2.93 -2.68 -2.53
C HIS A 81 2.09 -3.49 -1.56
N TYR A 82 1.23 -4.34 -2.08
CA TYR A 82 0.27 -5.08 -1.26
C TYR A 82 0.09 -6.49 -1.77
N GLU A 83 -0.33 -7.38 -0.87
CA GLU A 83 -0.58 -8.78 -1.16
C GLU A 83 -2.04 -9.11 -0.92
N VAL A 84 -2.64 -9.82 -1.87
CA VAL A 84 -4.01 -10.34 -1.75
C VAL A 84 -3.95 -11.69 -1.05
N LEU A 85 -4.74 -11.86 0.01
CA LEU A 85 -4.70 -13.05 0.86
C LEU A 85 -6.05 -13.78 0.89
N PRO A 86 -6.08 -15.11 0.70
CA PRO A 86 -4.98 -15.93 0.18
C PRO A 86 -4.72 -15.61 -1.30
N ALA A 87 -3.51 -15.92 -1.77
CA ALA A 87 -3.11 -15.65 -3.15
C ALA A 87 -4.07 -16.32 -4.15
N TYR A 88 -4.49 -15.56 -5.15
CA TYR A 88 -5.35 -15.94 -6.28
C TYR A 88 -6.76 -16.43 -5.91
N ALA A 89 -7.25 -16.16 -4.70
CA ALA A 89 -8.63 -16.48 -4.36
C ALA A 89 -9.62 -15.54 -5.03
N ASP A 90 -10.70 -16.10 -5.58
CA ASP A 90 -11.84 -15.34 -6.11
C ASP A 90 -12.40 -14.37 -5.07
N GLU A 91 -12.48 -14.82 -3.81
CA GLU A 91 -12.90 -14.03 -2.66
C GLU A 91 -11.75 -13.89 -1.65
N PRO A 92 -10.97 -12.80 -1.71
CA PRO A 92 -9.95 -12.52 -0.70
C PRO A 92 -10.57 -12.35 0.69
N ILE A 93 -9.79 -12.63 1.73
CA ILE A 93 -10.19 -12.42 3.14
C ILE A 93 -9.43 -11.25 3.78
N ALA A 94 -8.31 -10.85 3.18
CA ALA A 94 -7.51 -9.70 3.62
C ALA A 94 -6.63 -9.16 2.50
N ILE A 95 -6.23 -7.90 2.64
CA ILE A 95 -5.15 -7.25 1.90
C ILE A 95 -4.04 -6.90 2.88
N ALA A 96 -2.81 -7.37 2.64
CA ALA A 96 -1.65 -6.98 3.44
C ALA A 96 -0.86 -5.87 2.75
N ILE A 97 -0.63 -4.74 3.43
CA ILE A 97 0.20 -3.67 2.88
C ILE A 97 1.66 -3.94 3.25
N LEU A 98 2.46 -4.28 2.25
CA LEU A 98 3.85 -4.69 2.42
C LEU A 98 4.77 -3.48 2.53
N ARG A 99 4.64 -2.50 1.62
CA ARG A 99 5.48 -1.30 1.53
C ARG A 99 4.66 -0.08 1.12
N VAL A 100 5.12 1.10 1.52
CA VAL A 100 4.60 2.39 1.05
C VAL A 100 5.76 3.23 0.59
N TRP A 101 5.71 3.79 -0.61
CA TRP A 101 6.86 4.47 -1.19
C TRP A 101 6.48 5.83 -1.78
N ASP A 102 7.40 6.80 -1.70
CA ASP A 102 7.37 8.04 -2.47
C ASP A 102 8.12 7.80 -3.78
N THR A 103 7.43 7.93 -4.90
CA THR A 103 7.96 7.66 -6.26
C THR A 103 9.13 8.54 -6.67
N ARG A 104 9.37 9.64 -5.94
CA ARG A 104 10.47 10.59 -6.21
C ARG A 104 11.75 10.23 -5.47
N GLN A 105 11.69 9.31 -4.50
CA GLN A 105 12.89 8.87 -3.79
C GLN A 105 13.66 7.91 -4.68
N ASP A 106 14.91 8.28 -4.95
CA ASP A 106 15.84 7.42 -5.68
C ASP A 106 16.08 6.14 -4.87
N ARG A 107 16.17 5.01 -5.58
CA ARG A 107 16.20 3.66 -5.01
C ARG A 107 17.59 3.05 -5.02
#